data_AF-A0A1I8NWM0-F1
#
_entry.id   AF-A0A1I8NWM0-F1
#
_cell.length_a   1.000
_cell.length_b   1.000
_cell.length_c   1.000
_cell.angle_alpha   90.00
_cell.angle_beta   90.00
_cell.angle_gamma   90.00
#
_symmetry.space_group_name_H-M   'P 1'
#
loop_
_entity.id
_entity.type
_entity.pdbx_description
1 polymer ?
#
loop_
_entity_poly.entity_id
_entity_poly.type
_entity_poly.pdbx_seq_one_letter_code
_entity_poly.pdbx_strand_id
1 'polypeptide(L)'
;MKAQHLQAMFARRREMEHMHIERTQAVNKYFDHWGKVTSRFENWTTPEYYKQAEEKLQRSKQEKEKQKQLSERKEKLALLFDQEKEQYDMELREKQRSRKTRALSTSTLEKINVNLKEQQAIRRKLELEAKLYGKWRHGVDDANLIFESKNDHEVIAKLSWLDKQVENQLEKEKDEIEAKERDLRLQAEQNRAEELHKQRQQIREKEIREIRALQEMHMEQLQERQKESETLKESEHKLRENIEELEKEIELLDESYAVMQQKADFGGAYNLTKIKVFMRKRSEVFRNQIKLCISILERMLPEACKPETLLNFKEKLSKQLDSEMYTLTQIDAMYESEAKYNLLRCEDLWQTQTSERYKELKDLLNLERNSKGKVLNDVLQRESELLDIRSTHLNAIENTGEKLKQLIKEEEESPRACIVSQADHITECCHATTACSPRSCHSSTCDTVDSSRSCAPPSRICHESHSALKLPNDTCNLNASQKKRYEHNISNTFKDLNLDVWESMPNSPRDLVNQRVDAQRSLRVVTSETAERPKFGRKRVAWT
;
A
#
# COMPACT_ATOMS: atom_id res chain seq x y z
N MET A 1 -3.27 26.66 -48.86
CA MET A 1 -1.81 26.48 -49.07
C MET A 1 -0.93 27.51 -48.36
N LYS A 2 -0.90 28.82 -48.71
CA LYS A 2 0.03 29.79 -48.08
C LYS A 2 -0.21 30.05 -46.59
N ALA A 3 -1.48 30.10 -46.15
CA ALA A 3 -1.83 30.32 -44.74
C ALA A 3 -1.46 29.13 -43.83
N GLN A 4 -1.68 27.91 -44.28
CA GLN A 4 -1.28 26.68 -43.57
C GLN A 4 0.25 26.58 -43.46
N HIS A 5 0.99 26.96 -44.51
CA HIS A 5 2.44 27.00 -44.46
C HIS A 5 2.97 28.03 -43.45
N LEU A 6 2.37 29.21 -43.37
CA LEU A 6 2.69 30.22 -42.36
C LEU A 6 2.37 29.72 -40.94
N GLN A 7 1.23 29.06 -40.74
CA GLN A 7 0.84 28.50 -39.45
C GLN A 7 1.79 27.38 -39.00
N ALA A 8 2.23 26.52 -39.92
CA ALA A 8 3.23 25.48 -39.64
C ALA A 8 4.60 26.07 -39.27
N MET A 9 5.01 27.18 -39.90
CA MET A 9 6.23 27.90 -39.56
C MET A 9 6.17 28.52 -38.15
N PHE A 10 5.03 29.12 -37.79
CA PHE A 10 4.83 29.64 -36.42
C PHE A 10 4.78 28.53 -35.38
N ALA A 11 4.16 27.38 -35.69
CA ALA A 11 4.17 26.22 -34.81
C ALA A 11 5.60 25.69 -34.59
N ARG A 12 6.40 25.54 -35.65
CA ARG A 12 7.81 25.16 -35.55
C ARG A 12 8.65 26.16 -34.75
N ARG A 13 8.42 27.47 -34.92
CA ARG A 13 9.11 28.48 -34.12
C ARG A 13 8.76 28.34 -32.63
N ARG A 14 7.47 28.17 -32.30
CA ARG A 14 7.03 27.96 -30.91
C ARG A 14 7.61 26.67 -30.31
N GLU A 15 7.67 25.60 -31.08
CA GLU A 15 8.25 24.32 -30.66
C GLU A 15 9.76 24.45 -30.40
N MET A 16 10.47 25.17 -31.27
CA MET A 16 11.90 25.48 -31.09
C MET A 16 12.16 26.36 -29.85
N GLU A 17 11.31 27.36 -29.61
CA GLU A 17 11.37 28.20 -28.40
C GLU A 17 11.08 27.37 -27.14
N HIS A 18 10.07 26.50 -27.18
CA HIS A 18 9.76 25.58 -26.09
C HIS A 18 10.93 24.66 -25.77
N MET A 19 11.52 24.02 -26.78
CA MET A 19 12.71 23.18 -26.64
C MET A 19 13.91 23.93 -26.07
N HIS A 20 14.09 25.21 -26.42
CA HIS A 20 15.15 26.04 -25.85
C HIS A 20 14.89 26.37 -24.37
N ILE A 21 13.64 26.69 -24.02
CA ILE A 21 13.22 26.92 -22.63
C ILE A 21 13.39 25.65 -21.80
N GLU A 22 13.02 24.48 -22.30
CA GLU A 22 13.19 23.21 -21.57
C GLU A 22 14.67 22.90 -21.31
N ARG A 23 15.56 23.12 -22.30
CA ARG A 23 17.00 22.92 -22.11
C ARG A 23 17.57 23.88 -21.06
N THR A 24 17.21 25.16 -21.13
CA THR A 24 17.68 26.15 -20.14
C THR A 24 17.14 25.87 -18.74
N GLN A 25 15.87 25.44 -18.63
CA GLN A 25 15.30 25.01 -17.35
C GLN A 25 16.00 23.75 -16.80
N ALA A 26 16.34 22.78 -17.64
CA ALA A 26 17.07 21.59 -17.21
C ALA A 26 18.47 21.95 -16.66
N VAL A 27 19.18 22.85 -17.34
CA VAL A 27 20.47 23.37 -16.88
C VAL A 27 20.34 24.15 -15.58
N ASN A 28 19.32 25.01 -15.45
CA ASN A 28 19.06 25.75 -14.21
C ASN A 28 18.74 24.80 -13.05
N LYS A 29 17.90 23.77 -13.28
CA LYS A 29 17.60 22.74 -12.27
C LYS A 29 18.86 22.00 -11.81
N TYR A 30 19.79 21.72 -12.73
CA TYR A 30 21.07 21.12 -12.39
C TYR A 30 21.87 22.03 -11.46
N PHE A 31 22.07 23.30 -11.83
CA PHE A 31 22.84 24.23 -10.99
C PHE A 31 22.15 24.57 -9.66
N ASP A 32 20.82 24.67 -9.62
CA ASP A 32 20.06 24.86 -8.39
C ASP A 32 20.17 23.66 -7.45
N HIS A 33 20.15 22.45 -7.99
CA HIS A 33 20.35 21.23 -7.21
C HIS A 33 21.74 21.22 -6.58
N TRP A 34 22.79 21.49 -7.38
CA TRP A 34 24.15 21.54 -6.88
C TRP A 34 24.37 22.70 -5.91
N GLY A 35 23.78 23.87 -6.14
CA GLY A 35 23.81 25.01 -5.22
C GLY A 35 23.17 24.69 -3.86
N LYS A 36 22.08 23.92 -3.83
CA LYS A 36 21.47 23.43 -2.58
C LYS A 36 22.35 22.41 -1.87
N VAL A 37 22.98 21.51 -2.62
CA VAL A 37 23.89 20.50 -2.07
C VAL A 37 25.15 21.16 -1.50
N THR A 38 25.75 22.12 -2.20
CA THR A 38 26.92 22.86 -1.72
C THR A 38 26.58 23.81 -0.57
N SER A 39 25.41 24.44 -0.55
CA SER A 39 24.97 25.25 0.60
C SER A 39 24.80 24.41 1.87
N ARG A 40 24.27 23.18 1.76
CA ARG A 40 24.26 22.24 2.88
C ARG A 40 25.68 21.89 3.33
N PHE A 41 26.59 21.74 2.36
CA PHE A 41 28.00 21.47 2.63
C PHE A 41 28.69 22.66 3.35
N GLU A 42 28.38 23.89 2.99
CA GLU A 42 28.85 25.08 3.69
C GLU A 42 28.24 25.16 5.10
N ASN A 43 26.95 24.86 5.26
CA ASN A 43 26.28 24.98 6.55
C ASN A 43 26.88 24.07 7.65
N TRP A 44 27.18 22.80 7.39
CA TRP A 44 27.80 21.92 8.40
C TRP A 44 29.32 22.09 8.56
N THR A 45 30.00 22.71 7.59
CA THR A 45 31.44 23.02 7.67
C THR A 45 31.73 24.40 8.26
N THR A 46 30.70 25.25 8.45
CA THR A 46 30.85 26.54 9.11
C THR A 46 31.13 26.40 10.61
N PRO A 47 32.03 27.22 11.18
CA PRO A 47 32.30 27.25 12.61
C PRO A 47 31.05 27.56 13.47
N GLU A 48 30.06 28.25 12.91
CA GLU A 48 28.82 28.60 13.60
C GLU A 48 27.93 27.38 13.86
N TYR A 49 27.91 26.40 12.96
CA TYR A 49 27.16 25.17 13.17
C TYR A 49 27.69 24.39 14.39
N TYR A 50 29.01 24.29 14.52
CA TYR A 50 29.63 23.64 15.67
C TYR A 50 29.35 24.39 16.98
N LYS A 51 29.35 25.72 16.97
CA LYS A 51 28.94 26.52 18.14
C LYS A 51 27.48 26.26 18.54
N GLN A 52 26.56 26.24 17.57
CA GLN A 52 25.14 25.94 17.86
C GLN A 52 24.94 24.50 18.34
N ALA A 53 25.68 23.54 17.78
CA ALA A 53 25.65 22.15 18.23
C ALA A 53 26.20 22.01 19.66
N GLU A 54 27.27 22.73 19.99
CA GLU A 54 27.85 22.78 21.33
C GLU A 54 26.90 23.42 22.34
N GLU A 55 26.24 24.53 22.00
CA GLU A 55 25.21 25.15 22.85
C GLU A 55 24.03 24.21 23.12
N LYS A 56 23.57 23.48 22.10
CA LYS A 56 22.50 22.47 22.27
C LYS A 56 22.95 21.33 23.19
N LEU A 57 24.19 20.87 23.04
CA LEU A 57 24.76 19.84 23.91
C LEU A 57 24.87 20.33 25.36
N GLN A 58 25.31 21.57 25.58
CA GLN A 58 25.38 22.17 26.91
C GLN A 58 23.99 22.31 27.56
N ARG A 59 22.98 22.76 26.81
CA ARG A 59 21.59 22.83 27.31
C ARG A 59 21.06 21.45 27.71
N SER A 60 21.30 20.44 26.88
CA SER A 60 20.90 19.06 27.21
C SER A 60 21.61 18.53 28.45
N LYS A 61 22.91 18.82 28.63
CA LYS A 61 23.65 18.47 29.86
C LYS A 61 23.05 19.14 31.09
N GLN A 62 22.75 20.43 31.02
CA GLN A 62 22.14 21.18 32.12
C GLN A 62 20.74 20.66 32.46
N GLU A 63 19.93 20.29 31.47
CA GLU A 63 18.60 19.68 31.71
C GLU A 63 18.71 18.33 32.39
N LYS A 64 19.63 17.46 31.96
CA LYS A 64 19.88 16.17 32.60
C LYS A 64 20.34 16.33 34.05
N GLU A 65 21.21 17.29 34.32
CA GLU A 65 21.67 17.57 35.68
C GLU A 65 20.54 18.10 36.57
N LYS A 66 19.69 18.99 36.06
CA LYS A 66 18.47 19.43 36.76
C LYS A 66 17.51 18.27 37.05
N GLN A 67 17.31 17.36 36.09
CA GLN A 67 16.47 16.18 36.30
C GLN A 67 17.04 15.27 37.38
N LYS A 68 18.36 15.06 37.40
CA LYS A 68 19.06 14.29 38.44
C LYS A 68 18.90 14.92 39.83
N GLN A 69 19.06 16.25 39.93
CA GLN A 69 18.84 16.96 41.20
C GLN A 69 17.38 16.86 41.68
N LEU A 70 16.41 16.89 40.75
CA LEU A 70 14.99 16.69 41.07
C LEU A 70 14.70 15.25 41.52
N SER A 71 15.32 14.23 40.91
CA SER A 71 15.16 12.84 41.36
C SER A 71 15.77 12.61 42.73
N GLU A 72 16.98 13.13 42.99
CA GLU A 72 17.62 13.06 44.30
C GLU A 72 16.77 13.76 45.38
N ARG A 73 16.14 14.89 45.04
CA ARG A 73 15.22 15.57 45.95
C ARG A 73 13.94 14.76 46.21
N LYS A 74 13.37 14.14 45.18
CA LYS A 74 12.18 13.28 45.32
C LYS A 74 12.48 12.06 46.21
N GLU A 75 13.64 11.45 46.02
CA GLU A 75 14.10 10.31 46.83
C GLU A 75 14.28 10.71 48.30
N LYS A 76 14.91 11.85 48.58
CA LYS A 76 15.03 12.39 49.95
C LYS A 76 13.66 12.66 50.59
N LEU A 77 12.71 13.20 49.83
CA LEU A 77 11.35 13.45 50.32
C LEU A 77 10.60 12.14 50.58
N ALA A 78 10.78 11.12 49.76
CA ALA A 78 10.21 9.80 49.98
C ALA A 78 10.75 9.16 51.26
N LEU A 79 12.07 9.22 51.49
CA LEU A 79 12.69 8.72 52.72
C LEU A 79 12.15 9.42 53.98
N LEU A 80 11.98 10.75 53.95
CA LEU A 80 11.39 11.49 55.06
C LEU A 80 9.93 11.08 55.32
N PHE A 81 9.16 10.86 54.26
CA PHE A 81 7.77 10.42 54.37
C PHE A 81 7.66 9.02 54.98
N ASP A 82 8.54 8.10 54.58
CA ASP A 82 8.57 6.75 55.15
C ASP A 82 8.95 6.78 56.63
N GLN A 83 9.91 7.62 57.02
CA GLN A 83 10.29 7.82 58.43
C GLN A 83 9.12 8.37 59.28
N GLU A 84 8.41 9.38 58.80
CA GLU A 84 7.23 9.93 59.49
C GLU A 84 6.12 8.88 59.66
N LYS A 85 5.91 8.06 58.62
CA LYS A 85 4.93 6.98 58.64
C LYS A 85 5.29 5.90 59.68
N GLU A 86 6.55 5.48 59.74
CA GLU A 86 7.02 4.53 60.75
C GLU A 86 6.86 5.07 62.17
N GLN A 87 7.20 6.35 62.40
CA GLN A 87 7.00 7.01 63.68
C GLN A 87 5.52 7.03 64.09
N TYR A 88 4.64 7.38 63.16
CA TYR A 88 3.20 7.38 63.39
C TYR A 88 2.67 5.98 63.77
N ASP A 89 3.13 4.94 63.09
CA ASP A 89 2.74 3.56 63.37
C ASP A 89 3.24 3.08 64.75
N MET A 90 4.42 3.52 65.18
CA MET A 90 4.91 3.25 66.54
C MET A 90 4.03 3.90 67.61
N GLU A 91 3.69 5.19 67.45
CA GLU A 91 2.81 5.90 68.39
C GLU A 91 1.42 5.24 68.49
N LEU A 92 0.90 4.71 67.37
CA LEU A 92 -0.36 4.00 67.34
C LEU A 92 -0.30 2.68 68.15
N ARG A 93 0.81 1.94 68.04
CA ARG A 93 1.04 0.69 68.79
C ARG A 93 1.20 0.95 70.29
N GLU A 94 1.84 2.04 70.68
CA GLU A 94 1.97 2.42 72.10
C GLU A 94 0.63 2.80 72.71
N LYS A 95 -0.20 3.56 72.00
CA LYS A 95 -1.57 3.91 72.43
C LYS A 95 -2.49 2.69 72.59
N GLN A 96 -2.23 1.61 71.86
CA GLN A 96 -3.01 0.38 71.95
C GLN A 96 -2.65 -0.51 73.16
N ARG A 97 -1.51 -0.28 73.83
CA ARG A 97 -1.01 -1.18 74.90
C ARG A 97 -1.32 -0.77 76.34
N SER A 98 -2.01 0.35 76.60
CA SER A 98 -2.39 0.72 77.98
C SER A 98 -3.89 0.59 78.23
N ARG A 99 -4.33 -0.55 78.81
CA ARG A 99 -5.55 -0.66 79.62
C ARG A 99 -5.65 -2.05 80.24
N LYS A 100 -5.26 -2.17 81.52
CA LYS A 100 -5.83 -3.14 82.48
C LYS A 100 -5.29 -2.89 83.89
N THR A 101 -6.10 -2.29 84.75
CA THR A 101 -6.18 -2.67 86.16
C THR A 101 -7.61 -2.42 86.64
N ARG A 102 -8.20 -3.49 87.18
CA ARG A 102 -9.60 -3.63 87.59
C ARG A 102 -9.66 -3.45 89.11
N ALA A 103 -10.44 -2.51 89.61
CA ALA A 103 -10.68 -2.37 91.06
C ALA A 103 -11.94 -3.15 91.45
N LEU A 104 -11.78 -4.12 92.36
CA LEU A 104 -12.84 -4.90 93.01
C LEU A 104 -12.93 -4.48 94.49
N SER A 105 -14.09 -4.67 95.10
CA SER A 105 -14.53 -4.05 96.35
C SER A 105 -13.83 -4.56 97.64
N THR A 106 -13.72 -3.65 98.61
CA THR A 106 -12.88 -3.75 99.81
C THR A 106 -13.37 -4.68 100.92
N SER A 107 -14.58 -5.25 100.83
CA SER A 107 -15.14 -6.13 101.88
C SER A 107 -14.91 -7.63 101.64
N THR A 108 -14.84 -8.06 100.38
CA THR A 108 -14.38 -9.41 100.00
C THR A 108 -12.86 -9.53 100.07
N LEU A 109 -12.14 -8.42 99.93
CA LEU A 109 -10.68 -8.34 100.07
C LEU A 109 -10.20 -8.70 101.47
N GLU A 110 -10.89 -8.37 102.57
CA GLU A 110 -10.40 -8.70 103.92
C GLU A 110 -10.50 -10.20 104.25
N LYS A 111 -11.58 -10.87 103.84
CA LYS A 111 -11.73 -12.33 103.99
C LYS A 111 -10.78 -13.09 103.07
N ILE A 112 -10.60 -12.58 101.84
CA ILE A 112 -9.58 -13.05 100.92
C ILE A 112 -8.18 -12.75 101.43
N ASN A 113 -7.94 -11.69 102.23
CA ASN A 113 -6.64 -11.32 102.80
C ASN A 113 -6.27 -12.22 103.99
N VAL A 114 -7.23 -12.64 104.83
CA VAL A 114 -6.97 -13.64 105.89
C VAL A 114 -6.70 -15.01 105.27
N ASN A 115 -7.53 -15.44 104.31
CA ASN A 115 -7.29 -16.69 103.58
C ASN A 115 -6.01 -16.60 102.71
N LEU A 116 -5.69 -15.44 102.12
CA LEU A 116 -4.40 -15.19 101.46
C LEU A 116 -3.27 -15.21 102.46
N LYS A 117 -3.42 -14.73 103.69
CA LYS A 117 -2.35 -14.79 104.69
C LYS A 117 -2.06 -16.23 105.10
N GLU A 118 -3.09 -17.07 105.23
CA GLU A 118 -2.93 -18.49 105.51
C GLU A 118 -2.42 -19.27 104.28
N GLN A 119 -2.97 -19.05 103.09
CA GLN A 119 -2.45 -19.60 101.84
C GLN A 119 -1.07 -19.04 101.50
N GLN A 120 -0.73 -17.82 101.89
CA GLN A 120 0.61 -17.26 101.78
C GLN A 120 1.52 -17.84 102.84
N ALA A 121 1.04 -18.19 104.04
CA ALA A 121 1.85 -18.88 105.03
C ALA A 121 2.15 -20.32 104.58
N ILE A 122 1.17 -21.03 104.00
CA ILE A 122 1.33 -22.36 103.42
C ILE A 122 2.15 -22.29 102.14
N ARG A 123 1.92 -21.31 101.25
CA ARG A 123 2.77 -21.06 100.08
C ARG A 123 4.17 -20.69 100.50
N ARG A 124 4.36 -19.83 101.50
CA ARG A 124 5.70 -19.51 102.03
C ARG A 124 6.34 -20.74 102.61
N LYS A 125 5.60 -21.61 103.30
CA LYS A 125 6.14 -22.88 103.81
C LYS A 125 6.55 -23.80 102.66
N LEU A 126 5.67 -24.03 101.67
CA LEU A 126 5.95 -24.84 100.49
C LEU A 126 7.00 -24.22 99.56
N GLU A 127 7.10 -22.91 99.50
CA GLU A 127 8.09 -22.16 98.72
C GLU A 127 9.42 -22.11 99.45
N LEU A 128 9.43 -22.06 100.79
CA LEU A 128 10.64 -22.25 101.59
C LEU A 128 11.11 -23.70 101.54
N GLU A 129 10.20 -24.69 101.57
CA GLU A 129 10.49 -26.10 101.35
C GLU A 129 10.95 -26.34 99.91
N ALA A 130 10.33 -25.76 98.89
CA ALA A 130 10.77 -25.85 97.50
C ALA A 130 12.07 -25.08 97.24
N LYS A 131 12.32 -23.97 97.94
CA LYS A 131 13.63 -23.28 97.93
C LYS A 131 14.67 -24.08 98.69
N LEU A 132 14.29 -24.81 99.75
CA LEU A 132 15.14 -25.76 100.44
C LEU A 132 15.45 -26.94 99.54
N TYR A 133 14.46 -27.59 98.91
CA TYR A 133 14.64 -28.68 97.95
C TYR A 133 15.32 -28.22 96.67
N GLY A 134 15.10 -26.99 96.23
CA GLY A 134 15.84 -26.32 95.17
C GLY A 134 17.30 -26.22 95.59
N LYS A 135 17.61 -25.47 96.65
CA LYS A 135 18.97 -25.32 97.20
C LYS A 135 19.64 -26.63 97.61
N TRP A 136 18.88 -27.67 97.98
CA TRP A 136 19.38 -28.98 98.37
C TRP A 136 19.63 -29.87 97.16
N ARG A 137 18.73 -29.92 96.17
CA ARG A 137 19.01 -30.56 94.87
C ARG A 137 20.16 -29.86 94.14
N HIS A 138 20.39 -28.59 94.44
CA HIS A 138 21.45 -27.74 93.88
C HIS A 138 22.61 -27.55 94.88
N GLY A 139 22.83 -28.51 95.79
CA GLY A 139 23.70 -28.37 96.95
C GLY A 139 25.04 -27.67 96.66
N VAL A 140 25.32 -26.60 97.41
CA VAL A 140 26.63 -25.95 97.68
C VAL A 140 27.60 -25.76 96.49
N ASP A 141 27.11 -25.81 95.26
CA ASP A 141 27.83 -25.38 94.06
C ASP A 141 26.95 -24.41 93.27
N ASP A 142 26.61 -23.27 93.89
CA ASP A 142 25.97 -22.13 93.19
C ASP A 142 26.81 -21.69 91.97
N ALA A 143 28.13 -21.94 91.99
CA ALA A 143 29.02 -21.71 90.88
C ALA A 143 28.76 -22.67 89.69
N ASN A 144 28.57 -23.97 89.92
CA ASN A 144 28.33 -24.92 88.83
C ASN A 144 26.94 -24.76 88.22
N LEU A 145 25.89 -24.46 89.00
CA LEU A 145 24.57 -24.21 88.40
C LEU A 145 24.54 -22.90 87.59
N ILE A 146 25.17 -21.84 88.08
CA ILE A 146 25.28 -20.59 87.32
C ILE A 146 26.16 -20.80 86.08
N PHE A 147 27.16 -21.67 86.15
CA PHE A 147 28.02 -22.01 85.02
C PHE A 147 27.32 -22.92 84.00
N GLU A 148 26.62 -23.96 84.44
CA GLU A 148 25.79 -24.85 83.62
C GLU A 148 24.61 -24.08 83.01
N SER A 149 23.92 -23.23 83.75
CA SER A 149 22.85 -22.40 83.19
C SER A 149 23.36 -21.32 82.25
N LYS A 150 24.54 -20.71 82.50
CA LYS A 150 25.19 -19.81 81.52
C LYS A 150 25.62 -20.57 80.27
N ASN A 151 26.16 -21.77 80.42
CA ASN A 151 26.56 -22.64 79.32
C ASN A 151 25.33 -23.12 78.54
N ASP A 152 24.24 -23.50 79.19
CA ASP A 152 22.99 -23.92 78.56
C ASP A 152 22.28 -22.76 77.88
N HIS A 153 22.25 -21.56 78.48
CA HIS A 153 21.71 -20.37 77.83
C HIS A 153 22.59 -19.92 76.66
N GLU A 154 23.92 -20.07 76.77
CA GLU A 154 24.85 -19.82 75.68
C GLU A 154 24.68 -20.86 74.56
N VAL A 155 24.49 -22.14 74.88
CA VAL A 155 24.20 -23.22 73.92
C VAL A 155 22.86 -22.99 73.24
N ILE A 156 21.80 -22.63 73.97
CA ILE A 156 20.48 -22.30 73.40
C ILE A 156 20.57 -21.03 72.55
N ALA A 157 21.33 -20.02 72.95
CA ALA A 157 21.54 -18.82 72.15
C ALA A 157 22.36 -19.10 70.87
N LYS A 158 23.38 -19.96 70.94
CA LYS A 158 24.15 -20.43 69.78
C LYS A 158 23.29 -21.27 68.84
N LEU A 159 22.47 -22.17 69.36
CA LEU A 159 21.49 -22.95 68.58
C LEU A 159 20.45 -22.03 67.94
N SER A 160 19.87 -21.09 68.69
CA SER A 160 18.92 -20.12 68.16
C SER A 160 19.54 -19.19 67.13
N TRP A 161 20.83 -18.83 67.28
CA TRP A 161 21.57 -18.06 66.29
C TRP A 161 21.86 -18.87 65.02
N LEU A 162 22.26 -20.14 65.16
CA LEU A 162 22.43 -21.06 64.03
C LEU A 162 21.10 -21.29 63.31
N ASP A 163 20.01 -21.53 64.04
CA ASP A 163 18.66 -21.68 63.50
C ASP A 163 18.24 -20.41 62.76
N LYS A 164 18.51 -19.22 63.32
CA LYS A 164 18.25 -17.94 62.64
C LYS A 164 19.13 -17.73 61.41
N GLN A 165 20.36 -18.25 61.42
CA GLN A 165 21.26 -18.19 60.27
C GLN A 165 20.80 -19.14 59.15
N VAL A 166 20.30 -20.33 59.51
CA VAL A 166 19.68 -21.29 58.59
C VAL A 166 18.36 -20.74 58.04
N GLU A 167 17.51 -20.15 58.88
CA GLU A 167 16.25 -19.51 58.47
C GLU A 167 16.51 -18.36 57.48
N ASN A 168 17.48 -17.49 57.77
CA ASN A 168 17.89 -16.43 56.85
C ASN A 168 18.45 -16.97 55.52
N GLN A 169 19.14 -18.12 55.52
CA GLN A 169 19.63 -18.75 54.29
C GLN A 169 18.46 -19.32 53.47
N LEU A 170 17.52 -20.01 54.12
CA LEU A 170 16.32 -20.54 53.47
C LEU A 170 15.43 -19.41 52.94
N GLU A 171 15.33 -18.29 53.64
CA GLU A 171 14.57 -17.12 53.19
C GLU A 171 15.22 -16.49 51.95
N LYS A 172 16.55 -16.35 51.92
CA LYS A 172 17.28 -15.92 50.71
C LYS A 172 17.09 -16.87 49.53
N GLU A 173 17.18 -18.17 49.75
CA GLU A 173 16.95 -19.16 48.69
C GLU A 173 15.52 -19.08 48.14
N LYS A 174 14.53 -18.89 49.02
CA LYS A 174 13.13 -18.66 48.61
C LYS A 174 12.99 -17.38 47.79
N ASP A 175 13.55 -16.27 48.27
CA ASP A 175 13.52 -14.99 47.56
C ASP A 175 14.20 -15.07 46.18
N GLU A 176 15.32 -15.81 46.08
CA GLU A 176 16.00 -16.05 44.81
C GLU A 176 15.17 -16.91 43.85
N ILE A 177 14.48 -17.93 44.35
CA ILE A 177 13.57 -18.76 43.53
C ILE A 177 12.40 -17.91 43.05
N GLU A 178 11.80 -17.11 43.92
CA GLU A 178 10.70 -16.23 43.55
C GLU A 178 11.15 -15.13 42.58
N ALA A 179 12.37 -14.59 42.73
CA ALA A 179 12.95 -13.65 41.78
C ALA A 179 13.14 -14.29 40.40
N LYS A 180 13.75 -15.49 40.34
CA LYS A 180 13.90 -16.26 39.10
C LYS A 180 12.54 -16.58 38.46
N GLU A 181 11.54 -16.91 39.27
CA GLU A 181 10.19 -17.17 38.77
C GLU A 181 9.54 -15.91 38.20
N ARG A 182 9.71 -14.74 38.85
CA ARG A 182 9.26 -13.44 38.32
C ARG A 182 9.95 -13.10 37.01
N ASP A 183 11.27 -13.32 36.91
CA ASP A 183 12.04 -13.05 35.70
C ASP A 183 11.60 -13.96 34.54
N LEU A 184 11.40 -15.26 34.80
CA LEU A 184 10.89 -16.20 33.80
C LEU A 184 9.47 -15.81 33.32
N ARG A 185 8.61 -15.33 34.22
CA ARG A 185 7.27 -14.84 33.85
C ARG A 185 7.36 -13.58 32.98
N LEU A 186 8.20 -12.61 33.35
CA LEU A 186 8.44 -11.41 32.55
C LEU A 186 8.99 -11.75 31.16
N GLN A 187 9.93 -12.68 31.08
CA GLN A 187 10.49 -13.15 29.82
C GLN A 187 9.43 -13.86 28.95
N ALA A 188 8.57 -14.68 29.55
CA ALA A 188 7.47 -15.33 28.84
C ALA A 188 6.44 -14.30 28.31
N GLU A 189 6.16 -13.24 29.07
CA GLU A 189 5.30 -12.14 28.62
C GLU A 189 5.93 -11.33 27.49
N GLN A 190 7.24 -11.04 27.56
CA GLN A 190 7.99 -10.40 26.48
C GLN A 190 7.96 -11.24 25.20
N ASN A 191 8.23 -12.54 25.29
CA ASN A 191 8.18 -13.45 24.14
C ASN A 191 6.78 -13.48 23.49
N ARG A 192 5.70 -13.51 24.29
CA ARG A 192 4.33 -13.43 23.77
C ARG A 192 4.06 -12.09 23.08
N ALA A 193 4.53 -10.98 23.66
CA ALA A 193 4.38 -9.66 23.06
C ALA A 193 5.14 -9.56 21.73
N GLU A 194 6.34 -10.12 21.64
CA GLU A 194 7.14 -10.19 20.41
C GLU A 194 6.48 -11.06 19.33
N GLU A 195 5.93 -12.21 19.69
CA GLU A 195 5.19 -13.07 18.77
C GLU A 195 3.95 -12.36 18.20
N LEU A 196 3.17 -11.69 19.06
CA LEU A 196 2.03 -10.90 18.61
C LEU A 196 2.46 -9.74 17.69
N HIS A 197 3.59 -9.09 17.99
CA HIS A 197 4.14 -8.05 17.12
C HIS A 197 4.56 -8.62 15.76
N LYS A 198 5.26 -9.77 15.73
CA LYS A 198 5.66 -10.46 14.49
C LYS A 198 4.44 -10.87 13.67
N GLN A 199 3.38 -11.39 14.30
CA GLN A 199 2.14 -11.74 13.61
C GLN A 199 1.46 -10.51 13.00
N ARG A 200 1.35 -9.41 13.74
CA ARG A 200 0.80 -8.13 13.22
C ARG A 200 1.64 -7.57 12.07
N GLN A 201 2.96 -7.71 12.14
CA GLN A 201 3.85 -7.31 11.05
C GLN A 201 3.65 -8.19 9.81
N GLN A 202 3.57 -9.52 9.97
CA GLN A 202 3.33 -10.43 8.86
C GLN A 202 1.98 -10.21 8.17
N ILE A 203 0.92 -9.91 8.92
CA ILE A 203 -0.39 -9.58 8.36
C ILE A 203 -0.29 -8.30 7.51
N ARG A 204 0.31 -7.24 8.05
CA ARG A 204 0.51 -5.97 7.32
C ARG A 204 1.38 -6.13 6.08
N GLU A 205 2.47 -6.90 6.16
CA GLU A 205 3.32 -7.19 5.01
C GLU A 205 2.57 -7.94 3.90
N LYS A 206 1.64 -8.86 4.27
CA LYS A 206 0.75 -9.52 3.30
C LYS A 206 -0.22 -8.52 2.67
N GLU A 207 -0.85 -7.66 3.46
CA GLU A 207 -1.77 -6.62 2.95
C GLU A 207 -1.07 -5.66 1.98
N ILE A 208 0.15 -5.19 2.32
CA ILE A 208 0.96 -4.34 1.44
C ILE A 208 1.30 -5.09 0.14
N ARG A 209 1.65 -6.37 0.22
CA ARG A 209 1.95 -7.20 -0.96
C ARG A 209 0.73 -7.37 -1.86
N GLU A 210 -0.44 -7.63 -1.28
CA GLU A 210 -1.70 -7.75 -2.01
C GLU A 210 -2.07 -6.42 -2.71
N ILE A 211 -1.92 -5.29 -2.03
CA ILE A 211 -2.15 -3.97 -2.62
C ILE A 211 -1.20 -3.69 -3.79
N ARG A 212 0.09 -4.02 -3.65
CA ARG A 212 1.06 -3.88 -4.74
C ARG A 212 0.73 -4.77 -5.94
N ALA A 213 0.34 -6.03 -5.70
CA ALA A 213 -0.09 -6.93 -6.75
C ALA A 213 -1.34 -6.42 -7.49
N LEU A 214 -2.30 -5.84 -6.77
CA LEU A 214 -3.48 -5.19 -7.37
C LEU A 214 -3.10 -3.96 -8.21
N GLN A 215 -2.16 -3.15 -7.73
CA GLN A 215 -1.65 -2.00 -8.49
C GLN A 215 -0.93 -2.44 -9.76
N GLU A 216 -0.09 -3.48 -9.69
CA GLU A 216 0.58 -4.07 -10.85
C GLU A 216 -0.43 -4.60 -11.87
N MET A 217 -1.45 -5.34 -11.44
CA MET A 217 -2.54 -5.81 -12.31
C MET A 217 -3.25 -4.66 -13.02
N HIS A 218 -3.60 -3.58 -12.31
CA HIS A 218 -4.22 -2.42 -12.93
C HIS A 218 -3.29 -1.68 -13.90
N MET A 219 -1.99 -1.64 -13.62
CA MET A 219 -0.99 -1.08 -14.53
C MET A 219 -0.84 -1.91 -15.81
N GLU A 220 -0.82 -3.24 -15.70
CA GLU A 220 -0.80 -4.15 -16.86
C GLU A 220 -2.06 -3.97 -17.71
N GLN A 221 -3.24 -3.93 -17.09
CA GLN A 221 -4.50 -3.67 -17.78
C GLN A 221 -4.47 -2.31 -18.50
N LEU A 222 -3.91 -1.28 -17.87
CA LEU A 222 -3.80 0.05 -18.47
C LEU A 222 -2.83 0.06 -19.68
N GLN A 223 -1.75 -0.72 -19.63
CA GLN A 223 -0.85 -0.91 -20.78
C GLN A 223 -1.54 -1.65 -21.93
N GLU A 224 -2.33 -2.69 -21.63
CA GLU A 224 -3.13 -3.38 -22.65
C GLU A 224 -4.15 -2.45 -23.30
N ARG A 225 -4.89 -1.67 -22.50
CA ARG A 225 -5.85 -0.68 -23.03
C ARG A 225 -5.17 0.41 -23.85
N GLN A 226 -3.94 0.79 -23.49
CA GLN A 226 -3.15 1.75 -24.28
C GLN A 226 -2.80 1.17 -25.66
N LYS A 227 -2.35 -0.10 -25.73
CA LYS A 227 -2.10 -0.79 -26.99
C LYS A 227 -3.38 -0.90 -27.84
N GLU A 228 -4.50 -1.26 -27.21
CA GLU A 228 -5.80 -1.32 -27.89
C GLU A 228 -6.19 0.06 -28.48
N SER A 229 -6.00 1.15 -27.72
CA SER A 229 -6.25 2.50 -28.21
C SER A 229 -5.35 2.89 -29.39
N GLU A 230 -4.08 2.49 -29.40
CA GLU A 230 -3.18 2.73 -30.55
C GLU A 230 -3.66 1.99 -31.80
N THR A 231 -4.06 0.71 -31.65
CA THR A 231 -4.60 -0.06 -32.77
C THR A 231 -5.92 0.51 -33.31
N LEU A 232 -6.78 1.02 -32.42
CA LEU A 232 -8.03 1.66 -32.82
C LEU A 232 -7.78 2.96 -33.58
N LYS A 233 -6.86 3.82 -33.12
CA LYS A 233 -6.47 5.06 -33.82
C LYS A 233 -5.90 4.80 -35.21
N GLU A 234 -5.07 3.77 -35.37
CA GLU A 234 -4.58 3.37 -36.69
C GLU A 234 -5.71 2.91 -37.60
N SER A 235 -6.67 2.15 -37.07
CA SER A 235 -7.84 1.72 -37.84
C SER A 235 -8.78 2.89 -38.18
N GLU A 236 -8.96 3.83 -37.26
CA GLU A 236 -9.75 5.05 -37.42
C GLU A 236 -9.18 5.90 -38.55
N HIS A 237 -7.87 6.13 -38.54
CA HIS A 237 -7.17 6.89 -39.57
C HIS A 237 -7.39 6.28 -40.95
N LYS A 238 -7.14 4.97 -41.09
CA LYS A 238 -7.35 4.25 -42.36
C LYS A 238 -8.81 4.34 -42.82
N LEU A 239 -9.78 4.17 -41.92
CA LEU A 239 -11.20 4.28 -42.28
C LEU A 239 -11.57 5.69 -42.74
N ARG A 240 -11.01 6.74 -42.11
CA ARG A 240 -11.23 8.13 -42.53
C ARG A 240 -10.66 8.42 -43.91
N GLU A 241 -9.42 8.00 -44.17
CA GLU A 241 -8.77 8.12 -45.49
C GLU A 241 -9.62 7.43 -46.56
N ASN A 242 -10.04 6.19 -46.30
CA ASN A 242 -10.83 5.41 -47.23
C ASN A 242 -12.21 6.02 -47.53
N ILE A 243 -12.83 6.67 -46.53
CA ILE A 243 -14.10 7.40 -46.71
C ILE A 243 -13.87 8.67 -47.54
N GLU A 244 -12.79 9.41 -47.29
CA GLU A 244 -12.43 10.61 -48.06
C GLU A 244 -12.12 10.26 -49.53
N GLU A 245 -11.43 9.15 -49.76
CA GLU A 245 -11.19 8.64 -51.11
C GLU A 245 -12.49 8.28 -51.82
N LEU A 246 -13.40 7.57 -51.13
CA LEU A 246 -14.75 7.27 -51.65
C LEU A 246 -15.54 8.54 -52.01
N GLU A 247 -15.44 9.59 -51.20
CA GLU A 247 -16.08 10.88 -51.46
C GLU A 247 -15.53 11.53 -52.73
N LYS A 248 -14.20 11.54 -52.91
CA LYS A 248 -13.56 12.02 -54.15
C LYS A 248 -13.99 11.22 -55.38
N GLU A 249 -14.13 9.91 -55.26
CA GLU A 249 -14.63 9.05 -56.34
C GLU A 249 -16.09 9.35 -56.71
N ILE A 250 -16.94 9.62 -55.70
CA ILE A 250 -18.34 10.03 -55.92
C ILE A 250 -18.40 11.41 -56.59
N GLU A 251 -17.58 12.37 -56.17
CA GLU A 251 -17.49 13.70 -56.79
C GLU A 251 -17.07 13.61 -58.26
N LEU A 252 -16.02 12.82 -58.55
CA LEU A 252 -15.55 12.58 -59.91
C LEU A 252 -16.61 11.89 -60.78
N LEU A 253 -17.40 10.98 -60.20
CA LEU A 253 -18.54 10.38 -60.89
C LEU A 253 -19.63 11.43 -61.19
N ASP A 254 -19.95 12.31 -60.24
CA ASP A 254 -20.93 13.40 -60.39
C ASP A 254 -20.51 14.38 -61.49
N GLU A 255 -19.24 14.77 -61.54
CA GLU A 255 -18.67 15.61 -62.60
C GLU A 255 -18.79 14.94 -63.98
N SER A 256 -18.42 13.66 -64.07
CA SER A 256 -18.51 12.90 -65.33
C SER A 256 -19.95 12.77 -65.83
N TYR A 257 -20.91 12.62 -64.91
CA TYR A 257 -22.32 12.54 -65.23
C TYR A 257 -22.87 13.89 -65.70
N ALA A 258 -22.46 14.99 -65.07
CA ALA A 258 -22.85 16.33 -65.48
C ALA A 258 -22.38 16.65 -66.91
N VAL A 259 -21.16 16.26 -67.29
CA VAL A 259 -20.65 16.42 -68.66
C VAL A 259 -21.50 15.64 -69.67
N MET A 260 -21.98 14.45 -69.30
CA MET A 260 -22.82 13.63 -70.17
C MET A 260 -24.24 14.16 -70.35
N GLN A 261 -24.78 14.85 -69.33
CA GLN A 261 -26.10 15.45 -69.34
C GLN A 261 -26.17 16.78 -70.12
N GLN A 262 -25.03 17.35 -70.51
CA GLN A 262 -25.03 18.50 -71.41
C GLN A 262 -25.64 18.09 -72.75
N LYS A 263 -26.78 18.70 -73.10
CA LYS A 263 -27.40 18.50 -74.41
C LYS A 263 -26.42 18.98 -75.48
N ALA A 264 -26.13 18.14 -76.46
CA ALA A 264 -25.37 18.59 -77.62
C ALA A 264 -26.24 19.56 -78.43
N ASP A 265 -25.65 20.69 -78.86
CA ASP A 265 -26.34 21.68 -79.69
C ASP A 265 -26.59 21.12 -81.10
N PHE A 266 -27.68 20.36 -81.26
CA PHE A 266 -28.09 19.74 -82.52
C PHE A 266 -28.71 20.72 -83.52
N GLY A 267 -29.07 21.92 -83.08
CA GLY A 267 -29.92 22.88 -83.81
C GLY A 267 -29.38 23.41 -85.15
N GLY A 268 -28.17 23.01 -85.59
CA GLY A 268 -27.57 23.49 -86.84
C GLY A 268 -26.94 22.43 -87.75
N ALA A 269 -27.01 21.14 -87.42
CA ALA A 269 -26.33 20.09 -88.19
C ALA A 269 -27.16 19.58 -89.39
N TYR A 270 -27.37 20.44 -90.39
CA TYR A 270 -28.05 20.05 -91.65
C TYR A 270 -27.15 19.25 -92.61
N ASN A 271 -25.85 19.16 -92.33
CA ASN A 271 -24.90 18.42 -93.14
C ASN A 271 -24.78 16.96 -92.67
N LEU A 272 -25.17 16.02 -93.54
CA LEU A 272 -25.19 14.58 -93.29
C LEU A 272 -23.80 14.01 -92.87
N THR A 273 -22.72 14.48 -93.50
CA THR A 273 -21.34 14.10 -93.12
C THR A 273 -21.00 14.49 -91.67
N LYS A 274 -21.53 15.63 -91.17
CA LYS A 274 -21.27 16.10 -89.80
C LYS A 274 -21.99 15.23 -88.76
N ILE A 275 -23.18 14.71 -89.08
CA ILE A 275 -23.98 13.87 -88.17
C ILE A 275 -23.21 12.61 -87.76
N LYS A 276 -22.58 11.92 -88.72
CA LYS A 276 -21.79 10.72 -88.46
C LYS A 276 -20.55 11.00 -87.61
N VAL A 277 -19.91 12.16 -87.81
CA VAL A 277 -18.78 12.62 -86.96
C VAL A 277 -19.26 12.89 -85.53
N PHE A 278 -20.43 13.49 -85.35
CA PHE A 278 -21.02 13.71 -84.03
C PHE A 278 -21.32 12.39 -83.32
N MET A 279 -21.95 11.43 -83.99
CA MET A 279 -22.23 10.11 -83.42
C MET A 279 -20.96 9.41 -82.94
N ARG A 280 -19.87 9.46 -83.72
CA ARG A 280 -18.56 8.94 -83.32
C ARG A 280 -18.01 9.63 -82.07
N LYS A 281 -18.02 10.96 -82.06
CA LYS A 281 -17.53 11.75 -80.92
C LYS A 281 -18.36 11.48 -79.66
N ARG A 282 -19.69 11.35 -79.80
CA ARG A 282 -20.58 11.07 -78.67
C ARG A 282 -20.36 9.65 -78.12
N SER A 283 -20.27 8.66 -79.01
CA SER A 283 -19.88 7.29 -78.67
C SER A 283 -18.52 7.24 -77.94
N GLU A 284 -17.54 8.02 -78.39
CA GLU A 284 -16.24 8.13 -77.73
C GLU A 284 -16.36 8.66 -76.29
N VAL A 285 -17.12 9.74 -76.08
CA VAL A 285 -17.34 10.29 -74.73
C VAL A 285 -18.06 9.27 -73.84
N PHE A 286 -19.08 8.57 -74.36
CA PHE A 286 -19.79 7.52 -73.62
C PHE A 286 -18.87 6.36 -73.22
N ARG A 287 -18.01 5.88 -74.13
CA ARG A 287 -16.98 4.87 -73.82
C ARG A 287 -15.99 5.35 -72.77
N ASN A 288 -15.53 6.60 -72.88
CA ASN A 288 -14.59 7.16 -71.91
C ASN A 288 -15.22 7.24 -70.52
N GLN A 289 -16.51 7.55 -70.43
CA GLN A 289 -17.23 7.48 -69.15
C GLN A 289 -17.34 6.05 -68.62
N ILE A 290 -17.62 5.05 -69.45
CA ILE A 290 -17.63 3.64 -69.01
C ILE A 290 -16.26 3.23 -68.48
N LYS A 291 -15.19 3.59 -69.20
CA LYS A 291 -13.80 3.33 -68.77
C LYS A 291 -13.49 4.00 -67.42
N LEU A 292 -13.97 5.23 -67.22
CA LEU A 292 -13.84 5.92 -65.95
C LEU A 292 -14.54 5.14 -64.83
N CYS A 293 -15.81 4.76 -65.02
CA CYS A 293 -16.55 3.94 -64.04
C CYS A 293 -15.83 2.62 -63.72
N ILE A 294 -15.23 1.95 -64.71
CA ILE A 294 -14.41 0.75 -64.48
C ILE A 294 -13.17 1.07 -63.63
N SER A 295 -12.47 2.17 -63.92
CA SER A 295 -11.30 2.60 -63.17
C SER A 295 -11.62 2.97 -61.72
N ILE A 296 -12.77 3.61 -61.46
CA ILE A 296 -13.27 3.87 -60.11
C ILE A 296 -13.46 2.54 -59.37
N LEU A 297 -14.14 1.57 -59.98
CA LEU A 297 -14.37 0.25 -59.37
C LEU A 297 -13.07 -0.51 -59.09
N GLU A 298 -12.07 -0.40 -59.97
CA GLU A 298 -10.76 -1.03 -59.77
C GLU A 298 -9.99 -0.46 -58.58
N ARG A 299 -10.04 0.87 -58.39
CA ARG A 299 -9.43 1.51 -57.23
C ARG A 299 -10.15 1.17 -55.93
N MET A 300 -11.46 0.97 -55.99
CA MET A 300 -12.26 0.64 -54.81
C MET A 300 -12.18 -0.83 -54.37
N LEU A 301 -11.87 -1.74 -55.30
CA LEU A 301 -11.92 -3.18 -55.07
C LEU A 301 -11.06 -3.71 -53.90
N PRO A 302 -9.81 -3.23 -53.70
CA PRO A 302 -8.93 -3.73 -52.63
C PRO A 302 -9.47 -3.50 -51.22
N GLU A 303 -10.32 -2.49 -51.05
CA GLU A 303 -10.78 -2.03 -49.74
C GLU A 303 -12.30 -2.14 -49.57
N ALA A 304 -12.96 -2.85 -50.47
CA ALA A 304 -14.41 -2.98 -50.48
C ALA A 304 -14.89 -3.97 -49.42
N CYS A 305 -16.00 -3.66 -48.76
CA CYS A 305 -16.67 -4.59 -47.86
C CYS A 305 -17.33 -5.74 -48.64
N LYS A 306 -17.84 -5.49 -49.85
CA LYS A 306 -18.49 -6.50 -50.70
C LYS A 306 -17.85 -6.59 -52.10
N PRO A 307 -16.65 -7.17 -52.22
CA PRO A 307 -15.90 -7.21 -53.47
C PRO A 307 -16.64 -7.95 -54.60
N GLU A 308 -17.43 -8.98 -54.27
CA GLU A 308 -18.21 -9.75 -55.25
C GLU A 308 -19.22 -8.88 -56.01
N THR A 309 -19.90 -7.97 -55.29
CA THR A 309 -20.89 -7.09 -55.91
C THR A 309 -20.25 -6.07 -56.85
N LEU A 310 -19.09 -5.54 -56.48
CA LEU A 310 -18.32 -4.63 -57.32
C LEU A 310 -17.71 -5.34 -58.53
N LEU A 311 -17.25 -6.58 -58.37
CA LEU A 311 -16.73 -7.41 -59.47
C LEU A 311 -17.82 -7.72 -60.49
N ASN A 312 -19.01 -8.14 -60.05
CA ASN A 312 -20.14 -8.41 -60.93
C ASN A 312 -20.56 -7.14 -61.71
N PHE A 313 -20.56 -6.00 -61.02
CA PHE A 313 -20.88 -4.72 -61.66
C PHE A 313 -19.78 -4.29 -62.65
N LYS A 314 -18.50 -4.49 -62.31
CA LYS A 314 -17.37 -4.26 -63.22
C LYS A 314 -17.49 -5.11 -64.49
N GLU A 315 -17.84 -6.39 -64.35
CA GLU A 315 -18.05 -7.28 -65.50
C GLU A 315 -19.22 -6.80 -66.38
N LYS A 316 -20.32 -6.34 -65.78
CA LYS A 316 -21.44 -5.71 -66.50
C LYS A 316 -20.98 -4.48 -67.30
N LEU A 317 -20.13 -3.62 -66.71
CA LEU A 317 -19.58 -2.45 -67.40
C LEU A 317 -18.61 -2.81 -68.53
N SER A 318 -17.79 -3.85 -68.36
CA SER A 318 -16.91 -4.34 -69.42
C SER A 318 -17.73 -4.84 -70.62
N LYS A 319 -18.81 -5.60 -70.38
CA LYS A 319 -19.72 -6.03 -71.44
C LYS A 319 -20.42 -4.85 -72.13
N GLN A 320 -20.79 -3.81 -71.36
CA GLN A 320 -21.32 -2.57 -71.94
C GLN A 320 -20.28 -1.87 -72.83
N LEU A 321 -19.02 -1.80 -72.39
CA LEU A 321 -17.93 -1.21 -73.18
C LEU A 321 -17.72 -1.96 -74.50
N ASP A 322 -17.70 -3.29 -74.47
CA ASP A 322 -17.55 -4.13 -75.68
C ASP A 322 -18.74 -3.94 -76.64
N SER A 323 -19.96 -3.86 -76.10
CA SER A 323 -21.15 -3.57 -76.90
C SER A 323 -21.09 -2.20 -77.58
N GLU A 324 -20.54 -1.18 -76.91
CA GLU A 324 -20.36 0.15 -77.50
C GLU A 324 -19.20 0.21 -78.50
N MET A 325 -18.19 -0.64 -78.36
CA MET A 325 -17.19 -0.80 -79.42
C MET A 325 -17.84 -1.38 -80.69
N TYR A 326 -18.78 -2.31 -80.54
CA TYR A 326 -19.55 -2.84 -81.66
C TYR A 326 -20.50 -1.78 -82.25
N THR A 327 -21.21 -0.99 -81.44
CA THR A 327 -22.05 0.12 -81.96
C THR A 327 -21.23 1.15 -82.74
N LEU A 328 -20.00 1.45 -82.32
CA LEU A 328 -19.10 2.31 -83.10
C LEU A 328 -18.83 1.74 -84.50
N THR A 329 -18.51 0.44 -84.59
CA THR A 329 -18.29 -0.20 -85.90
C THR A 329 -19.54 -0.14 -86.79
N GLN A 330 -20.73 -0.26 -86.19
CA GLN A 330 -22.00 -0.07 -86.91
C GLN A 330 -22.19 1.39 -87.36
N ILE A 331 -21.88 2.36 -86.51
CA ILE A 331 -21.91 3.78 -86.86
C ILE A 331 -20.97 4.03 -88.04
N ASP A 332 -19.76 3.45 -88.05
CA ASP A 332 -18.79 3.59 -89.15
C ASP A 332 -19.28 2.97 -90.46
N ALA A 333 -20.02 1.85 -90.40
CA ALA A 333 -20.59 1.19 -91.57
C ALA A 333 -21.88 1.86 -92.11
N MET A 334 -22.58 2.66 -91.29
CA MET A 334 -23.90 3.23 -91.60
C MET A 334 -23.84 4.33 -92.67
N TYR A 335 -24.89 4.42 -93.51
CA TYR A 335 -25.07 5.54 -94.44
C TYR A 335 -25.45 6.83 -93.70
N GLU A 336 -25.08 8.00 -94.24
CA GLU A 336 -25.30 9.27 -93.54
C GLU A 336 -26.79 9.64 -93.40
N SER A 337 -27.63 9.21 -94.33
CA SER A 337 -29.09 9.34 -94.26
C SER A 337 -29.68 8.52 -93.10
N GLU A 338 -29.18 7.31 -92.90
CA GLU A 338 -29.58 6.44 -91.78
C GLU A 338 -29.07 6.99 -90.44
N ALA A 339 -27.86 7.57 -90.42
CA ALA A 339 -27.30 8.21 -89.23
C ALA A 339 -28.17 9.36 -88.71
N LYS A 340 -28.78 10.14 -89.61
CA LYS A 340 -29.72 11.21 -89.25
C LYS A 340 -30.94 10.70 -88.48
N TYR A 341 -31.52 9.57 -88.90
CA TYR A 341 -32.69 8.99 -88.23
C TYR A 341 -32.32 8.27 -86.93
N ASN A 342 -31.12 7.68 -86.85
CA ASN A 342 -30.68 6.95 -85.67
C ASN A 342 -30.09 7.85 -84.58
N LEU A 343 -29.65 9.07 -84.89
CA LEU A 343 -29.00 9.97 -83.93
C LEU A 343 -29.82 10.20 -82.66
N LEU A 344 -31.10 10.55 -82.79
CA LEU A 344 -31.97 10.81 -81.63
C LEU A 344 -32.15 9.55 -80.78
N ARG A 345 -32.38 8.40 -81.44
CA ARG A 345 -32.52 7.11 -80.75
C ARG A 345 -31.24 6.72 -79.99
N CYS A 346 -30.07 6.93 -80.59
CA CYS A 346 -28.79 6.67 -79.95
C CYS A 346 -28.55 7.63 -78.78
N GLU A 347 -28.91 8.91 -78.91
CA GLU A 347 -28.78 9.90 -77.84
C GLU A 347 -29.68 9.56 -76.64
N ASP A 348 -30.95 9.20 -76.87
CA ASP A 348 -31.87 8.75 -75.81
C ASP A 348 -31.35 7.47 -75.13
N LEU A 349 -30.79 6.54 -75.90
CA LEU A 349 -30.19 5.31 -75.35
C LEU A 349 -28.95 5.62 -74.50
N TRP A 350 -28.04 6.47 -74.98
CA TRP A 350 -26.85 6.86 -74.22
C TRP A 350 -27.23 7.61 -72.95
N GLN A 351 -28.26 8.47 -72.98
CA GLN A 351 -28.73 9.18 -71.79
C GLN A 351 -29.37 8.24 -70.75
N THR A 352 -30.23 7.31 -71.19
CA THR A 352 -30.86 6.34 -70.29
C THR A 352 -29.82 5.42 -69.64
N GLN A 353 -28.95 4.81 -70.45
CA GLN A 353 -27.88 3.94 -69.95
C GLN A 353 -26.88 4.69 -69.04
N THR A 354 -26.58 5.95 -69.35
CA THR A 354 -25.72 6.78 -68.48
C THR A 354 -26.39 7.07 -67.16
N SER A 355 -27.69 7.40 -67.14
CA SER A 355 -28.42 7.63 -65.90
C SER A 355 -28.55 6.37 -65.05
N GLU A 356 -28.78 5.21 -65.67
CA GLU A 356 -28.85 3.92 -64.97
C GLU A 356 -27.50 3.56 -64.35
N ARG A 357 -26.42 3.59 -65.16
CA ARG A 357 -25.05 3.33 -64.70
C ARG A 357 -24.65 4.26 -63.56
N TYR A 358 -24.94 5.56 -63.70
CA TYR A 358 -24.64 6.55 -62.67
C TYR A 358 -25.36 6.24 -61.36
N LYS A 359 -26.67 5.97 -61.40
CA LYS A 359 -27.46 5.63 -60.21
C LYS A 359 -26.93 4.36 -59.55
N GLU A 360 -26.77 3.28 -60.32
CA GLU A 360 -26.28 2.00 -59.80
C GLU A 360 -24.88 2.13 -59.16
N LEU A 361 -23.93 2.82 -59.83
CA LEU A 361 -22.59 3.02 -59.28
C LEU A 361 -22.60 3.93 -58.05
N LYS A 362 -23.36 5.03 -58.08
CA LYS A 362 -23.48 5.95 -56.95
C LYS A 362 -24.10 5.28 -55.73
N ASP A 363 -25.10 4.41 -55.92
CA ASP A 363 -25.70 3.64 -54.84
C ASP A 363 -24.71 2.64 -54.23
N LEU A 364 -23.89 1.97 -55.05
CA LEU A 364 -22.82 1.08 -54.58
C LEU A 364 -21.75 1.85 -53.79
N LEU A 365 -21.28 2.98 -54.30
CA LEU A 365 -20.27 3.80 -53.60
C LEU A 365 -20.82 4.37 -52.29
N ASN A 366 -22.08 4.82 -52.26
CA ASN A 366 -22.72 5.27 -51.04
C ASN A 366 -22.94 4.14 -50.03
N LEU A 367 -23.26 2.93 -50.49
CA LEU A 367 -23.38 1.76 -49.61
C LEU A 367 -22.04 1.43 -48.94
N GLU A 368 -20.94 1.44 -49.70
CA GLU A 368 -19.59 1.21 -49.19
C GLU A 368 -19.12 2.36 -48.26
N ARG A 369 -19.43 3.61 -48.60
CA ARG A 369 -19.17 4.77 -47.72
C ARG A 369 -19.91 4.63 -46.40
N ASN A 370 -21.18 4.23 -46.45
CA ASN A 370 -22.02 4.06 -45.26
C ASN A 370 -21.59 2.84 -44.44
N SER A 371 -21.14 1.74 -45.05
CA SER A 371 -20.61 0.59 -44.31
C SER A 371 -19.32 0.94 -43.59
N LYS A 372 -18.35 1.57 -44.27
CA LYS A 372 -17.12 2.08 -43.64
C LYS A 372 -17.43 3.10 -42.56
N GLY A 373 -18.41 3.99 -42.78
CA GLY A 373 -18.86 4.97 -41.79
C GLY A 373 -19.48 4.34 -40.53
N LYS A 374 -20.21 3.23 -40.65
CA LYS A 374 -20.69 2.47 -39.50
C LYS A 374 -19.54 1.88 -38.69
N VAL A 375 -18.59 1.22 -39.35
CA VAL A 375 -17.40 0.66 -38.68
C VAL A 375 -16.59 1.77 -38.00
N LEU A 376 -16.44 2.94 -38.62
CA LEU A 376 -15.79 4.10 -38.01
C LEU A 376 -16.50 4.55 -36.73
N ASN A 377 -17.84 4.62 -36.74
CA ASN A 377 -18.60 4.96 -35.53
C ASN A 377 -18.44 3.91 -34.43
N ASP A 378 -18.41 2.62 -34.78
CA ASP A 378 -18.18 1.54 -33.82
C ASP A 378 -16.77 1.64 -33.19
N VAL A 379 -15.75 2.00 -33.99
CA VAL A 379 -14.39 2.26 -33.51
C VAL A 379 -14.36 3.45 -32.55
N LEU A 380 -15.01 4.57 -32.90
CA LEU A 380 -15.09 5.75 -32.03
C LEU A 380 -15.84 5.46 -30.72
N GLN A 381 -16.90 4.66 -30.78
CA GLN A 381 -17.61 4.21 -29.59
C GLN A 381 -16.68 3.35 -28.71
N ARG A 382 -15.96 2.39 -29.30
CA ARG A 382 -15.00 1.57 -28.57
C ARG A 382 -13.88 2.39 -27.91
N GLU A 383 -13.40 3.44 -28.59
CA GLU A 383 -12.44 4.38 -28.00
C GLU A 383 -13.01 5.12 -26.79
N SER A 384 -14.27 5.55 -26.85
CA SER A 384 -14.93 6.20 -25.70
C SER A 384 -15.05 5.25 -24.50
N GLU A 385 -15.44 3.99 -24.73
CA GLU A 385 -15.50 2.96 -23.68
C GLU A 385 -14.11 2.66 -23.09
N LEU A 386 -13.05 2.71 -23.90
CA LEU A 386 -11.68 2.55 -23.42
C LEU A 386 -11.24 3.68 -22.51
N LEU A 387 -11.65 4.92 -22.79
CA LEU A 387 -11.38 6.05 -21.91
C LEU A 387 -12.07 5.85 -20.54
N ASP A 388 -13.31 5.39 -20.54
CA ASP A 388 -14.03 5.07 -19.31
C ASP A 388 -13.31 3.98 -18.52
N ILE A 389 -12.97 2.85 -19.17
CA ILE A 389 -12.23 1.75 -18.55
C ILE A 389 -10.89 2.24 -17.98
N ARG A 390 -10.12 3.03 -18.74
CA ARG A 390 -8.85 3.60 -18.28
C ARG A 390 -9.04 4.49 -17.06
N SER A 391 -10.09 5.32 -17.05
CA SER A 391 -10.42 6.15 -15.89
C SER A 391 -10.72 5.28 -14.65
N THR A 392 -11.43 4.16 -14.81
CA THR A 392 -11.70 3.25 -13.69
C THR A 392 -10.42 2.62 -13.12
N HIS A 393 -9.46 2.23 -13.98
CA HIS A 393 -8.19 1.67 -13.53
C HIS A 393 -7.33 2.72 -12.82
N LEU A 394 -7.30 3.96 -13.33
CA LEU A 394 -6.61 5.07 -12.68
C LEU A 394 -7.19 5.35 -11.29
N ASN A 395 -8.52 5.46 -11.19
CA ASN A 395 -9.20 5.65 -9.91
C ASN A 395 -8.93 4.48 -8.93
N ALA A 396 -8.88 3.24 -9.43
CA ALA A 396 -8.56 2.07 -8.61
C ALA A 396 -7.10 2.11 -8.10
N ILE A 397 -6.15 2.55 -8.93
CA ILE A 397 -4.75 2.75 -8.54
C ILE A 397 -4.63 3.86 -7.49
N GLU A 398 -5.35 4.97 -7.66
CA GLU A 398 -5.38 6.06 -6.69
C GLU A 398 -5.95 5.60 -5.34
N ASN A 399 -7.11 4.93 -5.35
CA ASN A 399 -7.74 4.39 -4.14
C ASN A 399 -6.86 3.37 -3.41
N THR A 400 -6.20 2.47 -4.15
CA THR A 400 -5.26 1.50 -3.56
C THR A 400 -3.98 2.18 -3.07
N GLY A 401 -3.54 3.25 -3.74
CA GLY A 401 -2.42 4.09 -3.30
C GLY A 401 -2.72 4.86 -2.01
N GLU A 402 -3.95 5.35 -1.83
CA GLU A 402 -4.39 5.96 -0.57
C GLU A 402 -4.42 4.94 0.57
N LYS A 403 -4.96 3.74 0.33
CA LYS A 403 -4.93 2.64 1.31
C LYS A 403 -3.50 2.27 1.70
N LEU A 404 -2.60 2.19 0.73
CA LEU A 404 -1.18 1.90 0.99
C LEU A 404 -0.53 2.99 1.85
N LYS A 405 -0.83 4.27 1.58
CA LYS A 405 -0.34 5.40 2.39
C LYS A 405 -0.88 5.34 3.82
N GLN A 406 -2.15 4.96 4.02
CA GLN A 406 -2.73 4.77 5.34
C GLN A 406 -2.00 3.67 6.12
N LEU A 407 -1.78 2.51 5.51
CA LEU A 407 -1.05 1.40 6.14
C LEU A 407 0.40 1.76 6.52
N ILE A 408 1.11 2.51 5.66
CA ILE A 408 2.47 2.97 5.94
C ILE A 408 2.47 3.98 7.10
N LYS A 409 1.50 4.90 7.13
CA LYS A 409 1.39 5.89 8.20
C LYS A 409 1.06 5.25 9.55
N GLU A 410 0.19 4.25 9.56
CA GLU A 410 -0.11 3.43 10.74
C GLU A 410 1.12 2.63 11.22
N GLU A 411 2.04 2.27 10.33
CA GLU A 411 3.32 1.66 10.69
C GLU A 411 4.25 2.63 11.43
N GLU A 412 4.32 3.88 10.96
CA GLU A 412 5.14 4.93 11.58
C GLU A 412 4.58 5.39 12.93
N GLU A 413 3.26 5.42 13.08
CA GLU A 413 2.56 5.81 14.32
C GLU A 413 2.47 4.65 15.34
N SER A 414 2.66 3.40 14.91
CA SER A 414 2.73 2.25 15.80
C SER A 414 3.97 2.36 16.69
N PRO A 415 3.84 2.37 18.03
CA PRO A 415 4.98 2.52 18.92
C PRO A 415 5.92 1.33 18.72
N ARG A 416 7.01 1.55 17.99
CA ARG A 416 8.15 0.66 18.01
C ARG A 416 8.57 0.58 19.47
N ALA A 417 8.45 -0.60 20.07
CA ALA A 417 9.13 -0.89 21.32
C ALA A 417 10.62 -0.65 21.07
N CYS A 418 11.10 0.51 21.49
CA CYS A 418 12.48 0.92 21.42
C CYS A 418 13.23 0.12 22.49
N ILE A 419 13.49 -1.17 22.20
CA ILE A 419 14.31 -2.03 23.03
C ILE A 419 15.20 -2.84 22.10
N VAL A 420 16.32 -2.24 21.66
CA VAL A 420 17.54 -2.99 21.34
C VAL A 420 18.78 -2.11 21.60
N SER A 421 19.70 -2.68 22.37
CA SER A 421 21.15 -2.40 22.49
C SER A 421 21.66 -1.32 23.46
N GLN A 422 21.73 -1.71 24.73
CA GLN A 422 22.93 -1.47 25.55
C GLN A 422 23.35 -2.80 26.19
N ALA A 423 24.10 -3.61 25.45
CA ALA A 423 24.87 -4.72 25.99
C ALA A 423 25.95 -5.07 24.97
N ASP A 424 27.03 -4.30 24.97
CA ASP A 424 28.35 -4.70 24.47
C ASP A 424 29.33 -3.59 24.83
N HIS A 425 29.78 -3.59 26.08
CA HIS A 425 31.10 -3.14 26.50
C HIS A 425 31.17 -3.32 28.02
N ILE A 426 32.10 -4.18 28.44
CA ILE A 426 32.78 -4.32 29.75
C ILE A 426 32.90 -5.83 30.05
N THR A 427 33.86 -6.48 29.40
CA THR A 427 34.72 -7.47 30.07
C THR A 427 35.94 -7.72 29.19
N GLU A 428 37.09 -7.17 29.58
CA GLU A 428 38.39 -7.87 29.54
C GLU A 428 39.51 -6.92 29.99
N CYS A 429 39.93 -7.09 31.25
CA CYS A 429 41.29 -6.76 31.65
C CYS A 429 41.66 -7.51 32.95
N CYS A 430 42.92 -7.96 33.02
CA CYS A 430 43.66 -8.67 34.09
C CYS A 430 43.63 -10.21 33.93
N HIS A 431 44.72 -10.93 33.64
CA HIS A 431 46.08 -10.90 34.24
C HIS A 431 47.17 -11.31 33.19
N ALA A 432 48.29 -10.58 33.07
CA ALA A 432 49.65 -10.91 33.60
C ALA A 432 50.09 -12.37 33.32
N THR A 433 51.22 -12.73 32.72
CA THR A 433 52.64 -12.29 32.80
C THR A 433 53.37 -13.16 31.72
N THR A 434 54.41 -12.79 30.96
CA THR A 434 55.83 -12.74 31.34
C THR A 434 56.67 -12.55 30.05
N ALA A 435 57.71 -11.72 30.12
CA ALA A 435 59.01 -11.75 29.41
C ALA A 435 59.12 -12.27 27.96
N CYS A 436 59.56 -11.42 27.02
CA CYS A 436 60.98 -11.27 26.61
C CYS A 436 61.10 -10.34 25.40
N SER A 437 62.26 -9.69 25.33
CA SER A 437 62.61 -8.60 24.42
C SER A 437 63.28 -9.16 23.12
N PRO A 438 63.88 -8.33 22.24
CA PRO A 438 63.31 -7.94 20.95
C PRO A 438 64.22 -8.35 19.76
N ARG A 439 63.80 -8.11 18.52
CA ARG A 439 64.61 -7.45 17.45
C ARG A 439 64.07 -7.69 16.03
N SER A 440 64.22 -6.61 15.25
CA SER A 440 64.68 -6.53 13.85
C SER A 440 63.90 -7.28 12.76
N CYS A 441 63.75 -6.78 11.53
CA CYS A 441 64.12 -5.55 10.85
C CYS A 441 63.46 -5.64 9.46
N HIS A 442 63.56 -4.55 8.71
CA HIS A 442 63.46 -4.44 7.24
C HIS A 442 62.03 -4.45 6.67
N SER A 443 61.44 -3.31 6.33
CA SER A 443 61.80 -2.32 5.28
C SER A 443 61.64 -2.86 3.85
N SER A 444 60.74 -2.20 3.11
CA SER A 444 60.87 -1.73 1.71
C SER A 444 61.09 -2.81 0.63
N THR A 445 60.41 -2.81 -0.51
CA THR A 445 60.43 -1.76 -1.52
C THR A 445 59.40 -2.05 -2.61
N CYS A 446 59.04 -0.96 -3.30
CA CYS A 446 58.50 -0.82 -4.64
C CYS A 446 58.96 -1.84 -5.70
N ASP A 447 58.06 -2.18 -6.63
CA ASP A 447 58.05 -1.76 -8.05
C ASP A 447 57.13 -2.69 -8.86
N THR A 448 56.07 -2.21 -9.50
CA THR A 448 55.98 -1.62 -10.84
C THR A 448 56.23 -2.62 -12.00
N VAL A 449 55.25 -2.66 -12.93
CA VAL A 449 55.30 -3.01 -14.37
C VAL A 449 54.78 -4.39 -14.83
N ASP A 450 53.73 -4.29 -15.66
CA ASP A 450 53.26 -5.10 -16.80
C ASP A 450 53.65 -6.58 -16.98
N SER A 451 52.63 -7.42 -17.23
CA SER A 451 52.45 -8.04 -18.56
C SER A 451 51.17 -8.86 -18.67
N SER A 452 50.50 -8.65 -19.80
CA SER A 452 49.35 -9.36 -20.36
C SER A 452 49.49 -10.89 -20.39
N ARG A 453 48.39 -11.62 -20.10
CA ARG A 453 48.06 -12.87 -20.80
C ARG A 453 46.60 -13.28 -20.65
N SER A 454 46.00 -13.51 -21.82
CA SER A 454 44.76 -14.22 -22.11
C SER A 454 44.66 -15.61 -21.47
N CYS A 455 43.45 -16.03 -21.07
CA CYS A 455 42.91 -17.37 -21.35
C CYS A 455 41.42 -17.48 -20.99
N ALA A 456 40.74 -18.33 -21.77
CA ALA A 456 39.29 -18.55 -21.92
C ALA A 456 38.62 -19.31 -20.74
N PRO A 457 37.28 -19.48 -20.72
CA PRO A 457 36.51 -19.96 -19.57
C PRO A 457 36.28 -21.48 -19.58
N PRO A 458 35.87 -22.10 -18.46
CA PRO A 458 35.45 -23.49 -18.45
C PRO A 458 33.92 -23.61 -18.42
N SER A 459 33.40 -24.37 -19.39
CA SER A 459 32.12 -25.05 -19.36
C SER A 459 32.26 -26.42 -18.69
N ARG A 460 31.28 -26.83 -17.87
CA ARG A 460 31.07 -28.23 -17.50
C ARG A 460 29.59 -28.57 -17.54
N ILE A 461 29.30 -29.56 -18.39
CA ILE A 461 28.08 -30.35 -18.51
C ILE A 461 28.39 -31.72 -17.90
N CYS A 462 27.49 -32.27 -17.08
CA CYS A 462 27.34 -33.71 -16.82
C CYS A 462 25.82 -33.97 -16.80
N HIS A 463 25.27 -34.57 -17.85
CA HIS A 463 25.11 -36.01 -18.09
C HIS A 463 23.91 -36.65 -17.37
N GLU A 464 22.88 -36.83 -18.19
CA GLU A 464 21.66 -37.60 -18.08
C GLU A 464 21.94 -39.06 -18.50
N SER A 465 21.22 -40.05 -17.95
CA SER A 465 21.18 -41.41 -18.48
C SER A 465 19.91 -42.19 -18.08
N HIS A 466 19.30 -42.79 -19.10
CA HIS A 466 18.44 -43.99 -19.16
C HIS A 466 16.92 -43.84 -18.90
N SER A 467 16.10 -43.83 -19.97
CA SER A 467 15.56 -44.96 -20.78
C SER A 467 14.31 -45.59 -20.14
N ALA A 468 13.09 -45.22 -20.57
CA ALA A 468 12.29 -45.79 -21.68
C ALA A 468 11.43 -47.01 -21.26
N LEU A 469 10.10 -46.95 -21.50
CA LEU A 469 9.29 -47.98 -22.17
C LEU A 469 7.77 -47.62 -22.24
N LYS A 470 7.29 -47.50 -23.49
CA LYS A 470 6.03 -47.98 -24.11
C LYS A 470 4.64 -47.73 -23.48
N LEU A 471 3.85 -46.98 -24.27
CA LEU A 471 2.39 -47.00 -24.50
C LEU A 471 1.82 -48.41 -24.79
N PRO A 472 0.50 -48.70 -24.57
CA PRO A 472 -0.55 -48.21 -25.49
C PRO A 472 -1.95 -47.88 -24.91
N ASN A 473 -2.69 -47.13 -25.73
CA ASN A 473 -4.13 -46.82 -25.82
C ASN A 473 -5.11 -47.56 -24.88
N ASP A 474 -6.04 -46.80 -24.29
CA ASP A 474 -7.45 -46.89 -24.67
C ASP A 474 -8.32 -45.73 -24.15
N THR A 475 -9.28 -45.40 -24.99
CA THR A 475 -10.48 -44.55 -24.87
C THR A 475 -11.10 -44.45 -23.47
N CYS A 476 -11.61 -43.26 -23.09
CA CYS A 476 -13.02 -43.03 -22.67
C CYS A 476 -13.24 -41.64 -22.06
N ASN A 477 -14.21 -40.93 -22.63
CA ASN A 477 -14.97 -39.83 -22.02
C ASN A 477 -15.58 -40.25 -20.68
N LEU A 478 -15.37 -39.46 -19.61
CA LEU A 478 -16.33 -39.22 -18.52
C LEU A 478 -15.75 -38.22 -17.51
N ASN A 479 -16.61 -37.36 -16.96
CA ASN A 479 -16.43 -36.50 -15.77
C ASN A 479 -16.35 -34.98 -15.99
N ALA A 480 -17.31 -34.43 -16.74
CA ALA A 480 -17.75 -33.03 -16.60
C ALA A 480 -18.82 -32.83 -15.49
N SER A 481 -19.14 -33.86 -14.69
CA SER A 481 -20.26 -33.83 -13.72
C SER A 481 -19.86 -33.75 -12.23
N GLN A 482 -18.57 -33.61 -11.88
CA GLN A 482 -18.15 -33.48 -10.48
C GLN A 482 -17.98 -32.02 -10.00
N LYS A 483 -18.00 -31.03 -10.90
CA LYS A 483 -17.78 -29.62 -10.54
C LYS A 483 -19.03 -28.89 -9.99
N LYS A 484 -20.22 -29.50 -10.08
CA LYS A 484 -21.50 -28.91 -9.61
C LYS A 484 -21.97 -29.37 -8.22
N ARG A 485 -21.22 -30.21 -7.50
CA ARG A 485 -21.61 -30.68 -6.14
C ARG A 485 -20.91 -29.97 -4.97
N TYR A 486 -19.96 -29.08 -5.22
CA TYR A 486 -19.27 -28.35 -4.14
C TYR A 486 -19.87 -26.95 -3.84
N GLU A 487 -20.69 -26.39 -4.72
CA GLU A 487 -21.26 -25.04 -4.54
C GLU A 487 -22.58 -25.03 -3.73
N HIS A 488 -23.19 -26.19 -3.45
CA HIS A 488 -24.46 -26.27 -2.71
C HIS A 488 -24.35 -26.61 -1.21
N ASN A 489 -23.14 -26.88 -0.70
CA ASN A 489 -22.93 -27.23 0.71
C ASN A 489 -22.33 -26.12 1.58
N ILE A 490 -22.04 -24.94 1.02
CA ILE A 490 -21.51 -23.78 1.77
C ILE A 490 -22.64 -22.82 2.21
N SER A 491 -23.84 -22.88 1.59
CA SER A 491 -24.94 -21.98 1.95
C SER A 491 -25.79 -22.42 3.16
N ASN A 492 -25.62 -23.66 3.64
CA ASN A 492 -26.45 -24.22 4.72
C ASN A 492 -25.73 -24.33 6.07
N THR A 493 -24.45 -23.96 6.18
CA THR A 493 -23.68 -24.04 7.43
C THR A 493 -23.57 -22.72 8.19
N PHE A 494 -24.22 -21.64 7.74
CA PHE A 494 -24.15 -20.31 8.36
C PHE A 494 -25.41 -19.87 9.14
N LYS A 495 -26.39 -20.76 9.33
CA LYS A 495 -27.67 -20.41 10.00
C LYS A 495 -27.72 -20.67 11.52
N ASP A 496 -26.69 -21.26 12.12
CA ASP A 496 -26.71 -21.69 13.53
C ASP A 496 -25.70 -20.96 14.44
N LEU A 497 -25.41 -19.68 14.18
CA LEU A 497 -24.64 -18.85 15.12
C LEU A 497 -25.50 -17.69 15.63
N ASN A 498 -25.98 -17.86 16.87
CA ASN A 498 -26.52 -16.87 17.81
C ASN A 498 -26.56 -15.42 17.30
N LEU A 499 -27.74 -15.01 16.80
CA LEU A 499 -28.05 -13.64 16.39
C LEU A 499 -28.74 -12.80 17.48
N ASP A 500 -28.98 -13.34 18.68
CA ASP A 500 -29.75 -12.66 19.75
C ASP A 500 -28.92 -11.70 20.63
N VAL A 501 -27.70 -11.32 20.23
CA VAL A 501 -26.86 -10.38 21.02
C VAL A 501 -26.71 -9.00 20.35
N TRP A 502 -27.23 -8.83 19.12
CA TRP A 502 -26.91 -7.64 18.32
C TRP A 502 -28.09 -6.70 18.01
N GLU A 503 -29.28 -6.90 18.59
CA GLU A 503 -30.46 -6.03 18.37
C GLU A 503 -30.43 -4.69 19.14
N SER A 504 -29.33 -4.34 19.81
CA SER A 504 -29.21 -3.07 20.55
C SER A 504 -28.01 -2.21 20.13
N MET A 505 -27.66 -2.23 18.84
CA MET A 505 -26.66 -1.32 18.27
C MET A 505 -27.34 -0.22 17.42
N PRO A 506 -27.00 1.07 17.63
CA PRO A 506 -27.62 2.18 16.90
C PRO A 506 -27.24 2.15 15.41
N ASN A 507 -28.26 2.33 14.56
CA ASN A 507 -28.21 2.13 13.10
C ASN A 507 -27.41 3.16 12.28
N SER A 508 -26.57 4.00 12.89
CA SER A 508 -25.94 5.12 12.17
C SER A 508 -24.62 5.60 12.80
N PRO A 509 -23.51 5.62 12.03
CA PRO A 509 -22.26 6.28 12.42
C PRO A 509 -22.39 7.79 12.68
N ARG A 510 -23.49 8.44 12.27
CA ARG A 510 -23.73 9.87 12.54
C ARG A 510 -24.23 10.16 13.95
N ASP A 511 -24.83 9.19 14.64
CA ASP A 511 -25.37 9.41 16.00
C ASP A 511 -24.27 9.33 17.08
N LEU A 512 -23.21 8.56 16.83
CA LEU A 512 -22.02 8.47 17.69
C LEU A 512 -21.18 9.76 17.68
N VAL A 513 -21.20 10.53 16.59
CA VAL A 513 -20.48 11.80 16.51
C VAL A 513 -21.22 12.90 17.28
N ASN A 514 -22.55 12.93 17.23
CA ASN A 514 -23.34 13.94 17.96
C ASN A 514 -23.33 13.69 19.49
N GLN A 515 -23.41 12.44 19.94
CA GLN A 515 -23.30 12.12 21.38
C GLN A 515 -21.92 12.46 21.97
N ARG A 516 -20.84 12.32 21.19
CA ARG A 516 -19.48 12.64 21.64
C ARG A 516 -19.23 14.15 21.72
N VAL A 517 -19.87 14.93 20.85
CA VAL A 517 -19.76 16.40 20.83
C VAL A 517 -20.59 17.04 21.96
N ASP A 518 -21.73 16.47 22.33
CA ASP A 518 -22.53 16.94 23.48
C ASP A 518 -21.92 16.54 24.83
N ALA A 519 -21.26 15.38 24.91
CA ALA A 519 -20.53 14.97 26.12
C ALA A 519 -19.28 15.84 26.39
N GLN A 520 -18.62 16.36 25.34
CA GLN A 520 -17.44 17.23 25.49
C GLN A 520 -17.75 18.72 25.66
N ARG A 521 -19.01 19.16 25.51
CA ARG A 521 -19.43 20.56 25.72
C ARG A 521 -19.99 20.85 27.11
N SER A 522 -20.06 19.88 28.02
CA SER A 522 -20.51 20.08 29.40
C SER A 522 -19.36 20.16 30.42
N LEU A 523 -18.24 20.81 30.06
CA LEU A 523 -17.32 21.33 31.07
C LEU A 523 -18.01 22.51 31.78
N ARG A 524 -18.65 22.23 32.92
CA ARG A 524 -19.09 23.24 33.87
C ARG A 524 -17.88 24.07 34.29
N VAL A 525 -17.75 25.25 33.71
CA VAL A 525 -16.86 26.30 34.19
C VAL A 525 -17.33 26.69 35.58
N VAL A 526 -16.49 26.46 36.59
CA VAL A 526 -16.73 26.90 37.97
C VAL A 526 -16.59 28.41 37.99
N THR A 527 -17.73 29.12 38.07
CA THR A 527 -17.78 30.56 38.35
C THR A 527 -17.72 30.79 39.87
N SER A 528 -17.37 32.00 40.30
CA SER A 528 -17.27 32.39 41.72
C SER A 528 -18.55 32.15 42.54
N GLU A 529 -19.69 31.91 41.88
CA GLU A 529 -20.99 31.62 42.50
C GLU A 529 -21.23 30.12 42.76
N THR A 530 -20.48 29.20 42.14
CA THR A 530 -20.66 27.74 42.26
C THR A 530 -19.57 27.02 43.05
N ALA A 531 -18.61 27.76 43.61
CA ALA A 531 -17.53 27.20 44.43
C ALA A 531 -18.00 26.96 45.89
N GLU A 532 -18.35 25.71 46.22
CA GLU A 532 -18.54 25.33 47.63
C GLU A 532 -17.19 25.33 48.39
N ARG A 533 -17.16 25.97 49.56
CA ARG A 533 -15.96 26.02 50.43
C ARG A 533 -15.68 24.65 51.05
N PRO A 534 -14.42 24.18 51.11
CA PRO A 534 -14.07 22.95 51.81
C PRO A 534 -14.36 23.07 53.31
N LYS A 535 -15.17 22.15 53.85
CA LYS A 535 -15.41 22.04 55.29
C LYS A 535 -14.20 21.40 55.96
N PHE A 536 -13.26 22.22 56.43
CA PHE A 536 -12.22 21.76 57.35
C PHE A 536 -12.83 21.46 58.72
N GLY A 537 -12.85 20.18 59.09
CA GLY A 537 -13.19 19.75 60.44
C GLY A 537 -12.12 20.22 61.44
N ARG A 538 -12.47 21.19 62.29
CA ARG A 538 -11.63 21.62 63.41
C ARG A 538 -11.59 20.52 64.48
N LYS A 539 -10.47 19.78 64.58
CA LYS A 539 -10.11 19.08 65.82
C LYS A 539 -9.60 20.11 66.83
N ARG A 540 -10.26 20.21 67.98
CA ARG A 540 -9.83 21.01 69.12
C ARG A 540 -8.62 20.31 69.74
N VAL A 541 -7.49 21.00 69.78
CA VAL A 541 -6.35 20.64 70.64
C VAL A 541 -6.64 21.24 72.00
N ALA A 542 -6.86 20.39 73.00
CA ALA A 542 -6.84 20.80 74.40
C ALA A 542 -5.37 20.87 74.84
N TRP A 543 -4.97 22.00 75.39
CA TRP A 543 -3.70 22.13 76.09
C TRP A 543 -3.87 21.55 77.50
N THR A 544 -3.20 20.44 77.78
CA THR A 544 -2.86 19.96 79.14
C THR A 544 -1.56 19.19 79.07
#